data_AF-A0A7C1X363-F1
#
_entry.id   AF-A0A7C1X363-F1
#
_cell.length_a   1.000
_cell.length_b   1.000
_cell.length_c   1.000
_cell.angle_alpha   90.00
_cell.angle_beta   90.00
_cell.angle_gamma   90.00
#
_symmetry.space_group_name_H-M   'P 1'
#
loop_
_entity.id
_entity.type
_entity.pdbx_description
1 polymer ?
#
loop_
_entity_poly.entity_id
_entity_poly.type
_entity_poly.pdbx_seq_one_letter_code
_entity_poly.pdbx_strand_id
1 'polypeptide(L)'
;MVKGIAGEFGRPLKVVSAPGRADFLNTHQDYKGLPVVPVAVNLRTYAVAISKLPDGFEVVSLNLRREGREFQDRFPLKPQLRGRGWFGDYLRACVIALS
;
A
#
# COMPACT_ATOMS: atom_id res chain seq x y z
N MET A 1 -0.31 3.84 -17.05
CA MET A 1 -0.89 3.30 -15.79
C MET A 1 -2.37 3.62 -15.68
N VAL A 2 -2.76 4.89 -15.46
CA VAL A 2 -4.16 5.31 -15.22
C VAL A 2 -5.13 4.89 -16.33
N LYS A 3 -4.76 5.01 -17.62
CA LYS A 3 -5.61 4.57 -18.74
C LYS A 3 -5.93 3.06 -18.72
N GLY A 4 -4.94 2.21 -18.37
CA GLY A 4 -5.14 0.77 -18.26
C GLY A 4 -6.03 0.38 -17.08
N ILE A 5 -5.83 1.05 -15.94
CA ILE A 5 -6.67 0.87 -14.75
C ILE A 5 -8.11 1.29 -15.05
N ALA A 6 -8.31 2.41 -15.74
CA ALA A 6 -9.65 2.89 -16.09
C ALA A 6 -10.43 1.92 -16.98
N GLY A 7 -9.75 1.24 -17.91
CA GLY A 7 -10.36 0.24 -18.78
C GLY A 7 -10.76 -1.05 -18.07
N GLU A 8 -10.04 -1.44 -17.03
CA GLU A 8 -10.29 -2.71 -16.32
C GLU A 8 -11.17 -2.55 -15.07
N PHE A 9 -10.92 -1.52 -14.27
CA PHE A 9 -11.58 -1.33 -12.97
C PHE A 9 -12.60 -0.19 -12.97
N GLY A 10 -12.66 0.60 -14.04
CA GLY A 10 -13.50 1.79 -14.13
C GLY A 10 -12.77 3.08 -13.73
N ARG A 11 -13.47 4.21 -13.86
CA ARG A 11 -12.87 5.55 -13.71
C ARG A 11 -12.31 5.77 -12.29
N PRO A 12 -11.02 6.12 -12.13
CA PRO A 12 -10.43 6.40 -10.82
C PRO A 12 -11.08 7.60 -10.12
N LEU A 13 -11.36 7.44 -8.82
CA LEU A 13 -11.78 8.52 -7.93
C LEU A 13 -10.59 9.35 -7.46
N LYS A 14 -9.48 8.67 -7.12
CA LYS A 14 -8.26 9.31 -6.64
C LYS A 14 -7.03 8.47 -6.98
N VAL A 15 -5.94 9.15 -7.31
CA VAL A 15 -4.63 8.53 -7.54
C VAL A 15 -3.65 9.19 -6.57
N VAL A 16 -2.94 8.39 -5.79
CA VAL A 16 -1.90 8.86 -4.86
C VAL A 16 -0.63 8.05 -5.04
N SER A 17 0.50 8.58 -4.55
CA SER A 17 1.76 7.84 -4.54
C SER A 17 2.60 8.16 -3.31
N ALA A 18 3.36 7.17 -2.86
CA ALA A 18 4.39 7.32 -1.83
C ALA A 18 5.75 6.90 -2.39
N PRO A 19 6.83 7.68 -2.18
CA PRO A 19 8.17 7.28 -2.58
C PRO A 19 8.70 6.19 -1.66
N GLY A 20 9.55 5.31 -2.19
CA GLY A 20 10.47 4.52 -1.39
C GLY A 20 11.52 5.43 -0.75
N ARG A 21 12.27 4.88 0.20
CA ARG A 21 13.39 5.56 0.84
C ARG A 21 14.64 4.69 0.85
N ALA A 22 15.80 5.33 0.95
CA ALA A 22 17.05 4.71 1.34
C ALA A 22 17.60 5.42 2.59
N ASP A 23 18.28 4.68 3.45
CA ASP A 23 18.99 5.26 4.59
C ASP A 23 20.34 5.76 4.09
N PHE A 24 20.49 7.09 4.01
CA PHE A 24 21.68 7.71 3.44
C PHE A 24 22.81 7.75 4.47
N LEU A 25 22.51 8.21 5.69
CA LEU A 25 23.45 8.19 6.83
C LEU A 25 22.73 7.71 8.10
N ASN A 26 23.51 7.10 8.99
CA ASN A 26 23.12 6.66 10.34
C ASN A 26 22.06 5.54 10.36
N THR A 27 22.37 4.38 9.78
CA THR A 27 21.54 3.18 9.90
C THR A 27 21.47 2.68 11.36
N HIS A 28 20.40 1.97 11.71
CA HIS A 28 20.20 1.36 13.03
C HIS A 28 20.18 2.31 14.24
N GLN A 29 19.91 3.60 14.01
CA GLN A 29 19.82 4.62 15.06
C GLN A 29 18.39 5.06 15.38
N ASP A 30 17.46 4.85 14.45
CA ASP A 30 16.05 5.23 14.54
C ASP A 30 15.36 4.62 15.77
N TYR A 31 15.57 3.32 16.02
CA TYR A 31 15.00 2.65 17.19
C TYR A 31 15.71 2.96 18.51
N LYS A 32 16.77 3.79 18.48
CA LYS A 32 17.46 4.30 19.68
C LYS A 32 17.06 5.74 20.02
N GLY A 33 16.15 6.35 19.25
CA GLY A 33 15.76 7.75 19.41
C GLY A 33 16.81 8.74 18.93
N LEU A 34 17.76 8.31 18.10
CA LEU A 34 18.84 9.13 17.56
C LEU A 34 18.52 9.59 16.12
N PRO A 35 19.08 10.74 15.67
CA PRO A 35 18.78 11.29 14.35
C PRO A 35 19.31 10.42 13.21
N VAL A 36 18.51 10.33 12.15
CA VAL A 36 18.83 9.63 10.89
C VAL A 36 18.74 10.58 9.70
N VAL A 37 19.46 10.29 8.63
CA VAL A 37 19.38 11.05 7.37
C VAL A 37 18.89 10.11 6.27
N PRO A 38 17.57 10.06 6.01
CA PRO A 38 17.02 9.28 4.90
C PRO A 38 16.91 10.13 3.62
N VAL A 39 16.85 9.46 2.47
CA VAL A 39 16.54 10.09 1.19
C VAL A 39 15.38 9.39 0.51
N ALA A 40 14.41 10.16 0.00
CA ALA A 40 13.35 9.63 -0.84
C ALA A 40 13.91 9.31 -2.23
N VAL A 41 13.57 8.15 -2.77
CA VAL A 41 14.00 7.73 -4.11
C VAL A 41 12.85 7.83 -5.11
N ASN A 42 13.17 7.82 -6.41
CA ASN A 42 12.16 7.91 -7.47
C ASN A 42 11.39 6.59 -7.70
N LEU A 43 11.72 5.51 -6.97
CA LEU A 43 10.89 4.32 -6.92
C LEU A 43 9.65 4.60 -6.09
N ARG A 44 8.44 4.46 -6.66
CA ARG A 44 7.18 4.83 -5.99
C ARG A 44 6.17 3.70 -5.99
N THR A 45 5.41 3.63 -4.90
CA THR A 45 4.16 2.86 -4.83
C THR A 45 3.01 3.78 -5.19
N TYR A 46 2.16 3.34 -6.12
CA TYR A 46 0.95 4.06 -6.51
C TYR A 46 -0.28 3.32 -5.98
N ALA A 47 -1.23 4.06 -5.43
CA ALA A 47 -2.53 3.54 -5.03
C ALA A 47 -3.63 4.29 -5.80
N VAL A 48 -4.59 3.54 -6.32
CA VAL A 48 -5.70 4.08 -7.10
C VAL A 48 -7.01 3.66 -6.45
N ALA A 49 -7.79 4.63 -5.99
CA ALA A 49 -9.12 4.41 -5.47
C ALA A 49 -10.12 4.40 -6.63
N ILE A 50 -10.94 3.35 -6.70
CA ILE A 50 -11.86 3.10 -7.82
C ILE A 50 -13.30 3.36 -7.42
N SER A 51 -13.72 2.88 -6.25
CA SER A 51 -15.07 3.02 -5.76
C SER A 51 -15.07 3.07 -4.23
N LYS A 52 -16.19 3.52 -3.66
CA LYS A 52 -16.45 3.42 -2.23
C LYS A 52 -17.34 2.21 -2.01
N LEU A 53 -16.88 1.25 -1.21
CA LEU A 53 -17.67 0.11 -0.78
C LEU A 53 -18.31 0.42 0.58
N PRO A 54 -19.56 -0.01 0.82
CA PRO A 54 -20.28 0.32 2.05
C PRO A 54 -19.78 -0.46 3.28
N ASP A 55 -19.27 -1.68 3.08
CA ASP A 55 -19.07 -2.69 4.12
C ASP A 55 -17.60 -3.15 4.27
N GLY A 56 -16.67 -2.59 3.49
CA GLY A 56 -15.27 -2.97 3.60
C GLY A 56 -14.38 -2.42 2.50
N PHE A 57 -13.31 -3.16 2.22
CA PHE A 57 -12.29 -2.82 1.25
C PHE A 57 -11.97 -4.04 0.39
N GLU A 58 -11.72 -3.78 -0.89
CA GLU A 58 -11.15 -4.73 -1.84
C GLU A 58 -9.89 -4.10 -2.44
N VAL A 59 -8.80 -4.86 -2.46
CA VAL A 59 -7.48 -4.37 -2.83
C VAL A 59 -6.84 -5.33 -3.82
N VAL A 60 -6.32 -4.79 -4.91
CA VAL A 60 -5.62 -5.55 -5.96
C VAL A 60 -4.19 -5.05 -6.09
N SER A 61 -3.21 -5.93 -5.88
CA SER A 61 -1.82 -5.67 -6.19
C SER A 61 -1.51 -6.01 -7.65
N LEU A 62 -1.33 -4.99 -8.49
CA LEU A 62 -0.99 -5.17 -9.90
C LEU A 62 0.38 -5.84 -10.10
N ASN A 63 1.32 -5.63 -9.19
CA ASN A 63 2.65 -6.25 -9.26
C ASN A 63 2.57 -7.75 -8.98
N LEU A 64 1.92 -8.14 -7.87
CA LEU A 64 1.78 -9.55 -7.50
C LEU A 64 0.96 -10.33 -8.55
N ARG A 65 -0.03 -9.68 -9.16
CA ARG A 65 -0.78 -10.27 -10.27
C ARG A 65 0.12 -10.60 -11.46
N ARG A 66 1.01 -9.67 -11.84
CA ARG A 66 1.99 -9.91 -12.93
C ARG A 66 3.00 -11.01 -12.59
N GLU A 67 3.32 -11.16 -11.32
CA GLU A 67 4.18 -12.25 -10.81
C GLU A 67 3.44 -13.59 -10.68
N GLY A 68 2.12 -13.65 -10.94
CA GLY A 68 1.32 -14.87 -10.78
C GLY A 68 1.12 -15.30 -9.32
N ARG A 69 1.24 -14.38 -8.36
CA ARG A 69 1.12 -14.64 -6.91
C ARG A 69 -0.24 -14.23 -6.38
N GLU A 70 -0.62 -14.66 -5.18
CA GLU A 70 -1.83 -14.18 -4.50
C GLU A 70 -1.79 -12.64 -4.38
N PHE A 71 -2.77 -11.96 -4.99
CA PHE A 71 -2.70 -10.52 -5.26
C PHE A 71 -3.95 -9.73 -4.87
N GLN A 72 -5.00 -10.41 -4.40
CA GLN A 72 -6.26 -9.79 -4.01
C GLN A 72 -6.43 -9.89 -2.51
N ASP A 73 -6.88 -8.81 -1.88
CA ASP A 73 -7.32 -8.82 -0.49
C ASP A 73 -8.73 -8.25 -0.37
N ARG A 74 -9.52 -8.80 0.55
CA ARG A 74 -10.83 -8.28 0.92
C ARG A 74 -10.98 -8.31 2.44
N PHE A 75 -11.45 -7.20 3.01
CA PHE A 75 -11.60 -7.09 4.46
C PHE A 75 -12.70 -6.12 4.90
N PRO A 76 -13.32 -6.35 6.07
CA PRO A 76 -14.35 -5.46 6.61
C PRO A 76 -13.75 -4.16 7.15
N LEU A 77 -14.61 -3.18 7.47
CA LEU A 77 -14.20 -1.89 8.03
C LEU A 77 -13.36 -1.98 9.31
N LYS A 78 -13.50 -3.07 10.09
CA LYS A 78 -12.68 -3.38 11.27
C LYS A 78 -11.88 -4.65 11.02
N PRO A 79 -10.74 -4.58 10.32
CA PRO A 79 -9.99 -5.77 9.95
C PRO A 79 -9.11 -6.30 11.09
N GLN A 80 -8.75 -7.58 10.99
CA GLN A 80 -7.60 -8.17 11.69
C GLN A 80 -6.47 -8.41 10.68
N LEU A 81 -5.23 -8.39 11.16
CA LEU A 81 -4.06 -8.75 10.35
C LEU A 81 -4.05 -10.26 10.09
N ARG A 82 -3.69 -10.68 8.87
CA ARG A 82 -3.52 -12.10 8.49
C ARG A 82 -2.17 -12.65 8.96
N GLY A 83 -1.16 -11.80 9.05
CA GLY A 83 0.22 -12.16 9.36
C GLY A 83 0.94 -12.85 8.19
N ARG A 84 2.10 -13.44 8.51
CA ARG A 84 2.89 -14.31 7.59
C ARG A 84 3.31 -13.63 6.27
N GLY A 85 3.56 -12.33 6.30
CA GLY A 85 4.02 -11.56 5.14
C GLY A 85 2.92 -11.27 4.10
N TRP A 86 1.64 -11.35 4.49
CA TRP A 86 0.54 -11.00 3.62
C TRP A 86 0.58 -9.52 3.19
N PHE A 87 0.52 -9.25 1.89
CA PHE A 87 0.66 -7.86 1.39
C PHE A 87 -0.51 -6.96 1.84
N GLY A 88 -1.71 -7.52 1.98
CA GLY A 88 -2.88 -6.73 2.37
C GLY A 88 -2.81 -6.24 3.82
N ASP A 89 -1.93 -6.81 4.65
CA ASP A 89 -1.71 -6.36 6.02
C ASP A 89 -1.19 -4.93 6.10
N TYR A 90 -0.47 -4.44 5.08
CA TYR A 90 -0.06 -3.03 5.04
C TYR A 90 -1.28 -2.09 5.02
N LEU A 91 -2.31 -2.39 4.22
CA LEU A 91 -3.54 -1.58 4.19
C LEU A 91 -4.42 -1.82 5.41
N ARG A 92 -4.54 -3.06 5.88
CA ARG A 92 -5.28 -3.38 7.11
C ARG A 92 -4.70 -2.64 8.30
N ALA A 93 -3.37 -2.60 8.44
CA ALA A 93 -2.68 -1.85 9.48
C ALA A 93 -2.95 -0.34 9.40
N CYS A 94 -2.97 0.26 8.20
CA CYS A 94 -3.37 1.66 8.04
C CYS A 94 -4.81 1.90 8.51
N VAL A 95 -5.75 1.01 8.17
CA VAL A 95 -7.14 1.15 8.62
C VAL A 95 -7.24 1.02 10.14
N ILE A 96 -6.55 0.04 10.74
CA ILE A 96 -6.51 -0.14 12.20
C ILE A 96 -5.93 1.10 12.90
N ALA A 97 -4.86 1.69 12.37
CA ALA A 97 -4.19 2.85 12.97
C ALA A 97 -4.96 4.18 12.84
N LEU A 98 -5.90 4.27 11.89
CA LEU A 98 -6.68 5.46 11.60
C LEU A 98 -8.14 5.38 12.08
N SER A 99 -8.54 4.23 12.65
CA SER A 99 -9.89 3.99 13.20
C SER A 99 -9.93 4.29 14.69
#